data_AF-A0A9X3FF53-F1
#
_entry.id   AF-A0A9X3FF53-F1
#
_cell.length_a   1.000
_cell.length_b   1.000
_cell.length_c   1.000
_cell.angle_alpha   90.00
_cell.angle_beta   90.00
_cell.angle_gamma   90.00
#
_symmetry.space_group_name_H-M   'P 1'
#
loop_
_entity.id
_entity.type
_entity.pdbx_description
1 polymer ?
#
loop_
_entity_poly.entity_id
_entity_poly.type
_entity_poly.pdbx_seq_one_letter_code
_entity_poly.pdbx_strand_id
1 'polypeptide(L)'
;MKTKDNVQKAITKSLAVIISLVLISITVNAQDFWKTVLENSSFSQLAMAMTSEATPASADANSTTDASAFAEYLTEETEESLQLENWMTNENNFFETVNIETEIENRLEIESWMTNESLFNGVAAYFEVETEEALELEDWMKNMDYFGVQTIEFELETEEGLEIETWMTDNSVWKI
;
A
#
# COMPACT_ATOMS: atom_id res chain seq x y z
N MET A 1 -13.99 37.74 15.15
CA MET A 1 -14.52 37.95 13.77
C MET A 1 -13.49 38.62 12.84
N LYS A 2 -12.22 38.18 12.85
CA LYS A 2 -11.15 38.71 11.97
C LYS A 2 -10.66 37.71 10.91
N THR A 3 -10.91 36.41 11.11
CA THR A 3 -10.37 35.33 10.27
C THR A 3 -11.17 35.11 8.98
N LYS A 4 -12.51 35.20 9.03
CA LYS A 4 -13.38 35.06 7.85
C LYS A 4 -13.08 36.11 6.78
N ASP A 5 -12.92 37.36 7.17
CA ASP A 5 -12.59 38.47 6.25
C ASP A 5 -11.20 38.31 5.64
N ASN A 6 -10.24 37.76 6.40
CA ASN A 6 -8.88 37.49 5.90
C ASN A 6 -8.86 36.34 4.89
N VAL A 7 -9.63 35.28 5.11
CA VAL A 7 -9.77 34.16 4.16
C VAL A 7 -10.46 34.62 2.89
N GLN A 8 -11.55 35.37 3.00
CA GLN A 8 -12.24 35.94 1.84
C GLN A 8 -11.30 36.87 1.05
N LYS A 9 -10.53 37.72 1.74
CA LYS A 9 -9.53 38.59 1.09
C LYS A 9 -8.42 37.80 0.40
N ALA A 10 -8.01 36.66 0.95
CA ALA A 10 -7.03 35.77 0.32
C ALA A 10 -7.59 35.11 -0.94
N ILE A 11 -8.83 34.60 -0.88
CA ILE A 11 -9.53 33.95 -2.01
C ILE A 11 -9.73 34.94 -3.16
N THR A 12 -10.18 36.17 -2.87
CA THR A 12 -10.39 37.18 -3.92
C THR A 12 -9.06 37.59 -4.57
N LYS A 13 -7.99 37.66 -3.78
CA LYS A 13 -6.64 37.94 -4.30
C LYS A 13 -6.09 36.79 -5.13
N SER A 14 -6.26 35.53 -4.70
CA SER A 14 -5.81 34.37 -5.48
C SER A 14 -6.59 34.22 -6.78
N LEU A 15 -7.90 34.50 -6.77
CA LEU A 15 -8.73 34.50 -7.98
C LEU A 15 -8.27 35.56 -8.97
N ALA A 16 -7.96 36.78 -8.50
CA ALA A 16 -7.42 37.83 -9.35
C ALA A 16 -6.06 37.45 -9.98
N VAL A 17 -5.19 36.78 -9.22
CA VAL A 17 -3.92 36.26 -9.73
C VAL A 17 -4.14 35.20 -10.82
N ILE A 18 -5.07 34.26 -10.60
CA ILE A 18 -5.40 33.22 -11.59
C ILE A 18 -5.97 33.85 -12.88
N ILE A 19 -6.90 34.79 -12.75
CA ILE A 19 -7.48 35.49 -13.90
C ILE A 19 -6.38 36.26 -14.67
N SER A 20 -5.43 36.88 -13.98
CA SER A 20 -4.30 37.55 -14.63
C SER A 20 -3.39 36.58 -15.38
N LEU A 21 -3.13 35.38 -14.83
CA LEU A 21 -2.34 34.32 -15.46
C LEU A 21 -3.03 33.80 -16.75
N VAL A 22 -4.35 33.66 -16.73
CA VAL A 22 -5.16 33.24 -17.89
C VAL A 22 -5.16 34.32 -18.97
N LEU A 23 -5.29 35.60 -18.61
CA LEU A 23 -5.23 36.69 -19.59
C LEU A 23 -3.85 36.81 -20.25
N ILE A 24 -2.77 36.60 -19.49
CA ILE A 24 -1.40 36.52 -20.03
C ILE A 24 -1.27 35.34 -21.00
N SER A 25 -1.92 34.21 -20.71
CA SER A 25 -1.92 33.01 -21.56
C SER A 25 -2.60 33.20 -22.92
N ILE A 26 -3.57 34.13 -23.01
CA ILE A 26 -4.35 34.37 -24.22
C ILE A 26 -3.76 35.52 -25.06
N THR A 27 -3.12 36.50 -24.43
CA THR A 27 -2.68 37.75 -25.09
C THR A 27 -1.26 37.74 -25.61
N VAL A 28 -0.40 36.89 -25.06
CA VAL A 28 1.00 36.74 -25.49
C VAL A 28 1.15 35.37 -26.14
N ASN A 29 2.12 35.19 -27.02
CA ASN A 29 2.52 33.90 -27.57
C ASN A 29 3.06 32.97 -26.44
N ALA A 30 2.19 32.62 -25.50
CA ALA A 30 2.50 32.16 -24.15
C ALA A 30 2.97 30.70 -24.11
N GLN A 31 3.07 30.05 -25.28
CA GLN A 31 3.71 28.75 -25.40
C GLN A 31 5.15 28.78 -24.85
N ASP A 32 5.91 29.84 -25.11
CA ASP A 32 7.29 29.95 -24.60
C ASP A 32 7.35 30.35 -23.12
N PHE A 33 6.33 31.06 -22.63
CA PHE A 33 6.19 31.42 -21.22
C PHE A 33 5.93 30.18 -20.35
N TRP A 34 4.98 29.32 -20.74
CA TRP A 34 4.70 28.07 -20.03
C TRP A 34 5.90 27.13 -20.08
N LYS A 35 6.62 27.04 -21.21
CA LYS A 35 7.88 26.29 -21.28
C LYS A 35 8.90 26.79 -20.26
N THR A 36 9.14 28.10 -20.21
CA THR A 36 10.09 28.71 -19.25
C THR A 36 9.67 28.47 -17.79
N VAL A 37 8.37 28.53 -17.49
CA VAL A 37 7.82 28.28 -16.15
C VAL A 37 7.91 26.79 -15.78
N LEU A 38 7.62 25.88 -16.71
CA LEU A 38 7.69 24.42 -16.50
C LEU A 38 9.14 23.93 -16.40
N GLU A 39 10.05 24.42 -17.24
CA GLU A 39 11.47 24.08 -17.19
C GLU A 39 12.14 24.49 -15.88
N ASN A 40 11.68 25.59 -15.27
CA ASN A 40 12.20 26.09 -13.99
C ASN A 40 11.40 25.55 -12.77
N SER A 41 10.43 24.66 -13.00
CA SER A 41 9.64 24.04 -11.94
C SER A 41 10.21 22.68 -11.55
N SER A 42 10.16 22.33 -10.26
CA SER A 42 10.55 21.00 -9.76
C SER A 42 9.65 19.86 -10.28
N PHE A 43 8.60 20.18 -11.04
CA PHE A 43 7.67 19.24 -11.65
C PHE A 43 8.36 18.32 -12.67
N SER A 44 9.38 18.82 -13.37
CA SER A 44 10.17 18.00 -14.32
C SER A 44 10.95 16.90 -13.60
N GLN A 45 11.49 17.16 -12.41
CA GLN A 45 12.22 16.16 -11.62
C GLN A 45 11.28 15.07 -11.09
N LEU A 46 10.07 15.45 -10.65
CA LEU A 46 9.02 14.51 -10.25
C LEU A 46 8.52 13.65 -11.42
N ALA A 47 8.36 14.24 -12.61
CA ALA A 47 7.95 13.49 -13.81
C ALA A 47 9.05 12.53 -14.31
N MET A 48 10.32 12.93 -14.26
CA MET A 48 11.43 12.04 -14.62
C MET A 48 11.60 10.85 -13.65
N ALA A 49 11.30 11.04 -12.36
CA ALA A 49 11.33 9.96 -11.38
C ALA A 49 10.17 8.96 -11.55
N MET A 50 9.05 9.39 -12.14
CA MET A 50 7.86 8.55 -12.37
C MET A 50 7.88 7.85 -13.75
N THR A 51 8.68 8.32 -14.71
CA THR A 51 8.77 7.74 -16.06
C THR A 51 9.87 6.70 -16.23
N SER A 52 10.77 6.54 -15.26
CA SER A 52 11.83 5.52 -15.31
C SER A 52 11.33 4.08 -15.19
N GLU A 53 10.03 3.86 -14.98
CA GLU A 53 9.42 2.51 -14.99
C GLU A 53 8.56 2.19 -16.23
N ALA A 54 8.50 3.07 -17.23
CA ALA A 54 7.72 2.81 -18.45
C ALA A 54 8.63 2.68 -19.68
N THR A 55 9.22 1.50 -19.86
CA THR A 55 9.75 1.11 -21.17
C THR A 55 8.57 0.81 -22.09
N PRO A 56 8.39 1.49 -23.24
CA PRO A 56 7.35 1.13 -24.18
C PRO A 56 7.77 -0.14 -24.92
N ALA A 57 7.18 -1.27 -24.55
CA ALA A 57 7.32 -2.52 -25.29
C ALA A 57 6.70 -2.36 -26.69
N SER A 58 7.54 -2.26 -27.72
CA SER A 58 7.10 -2.45 -29.10
C SER A 58 6.80 -3.94 -29.29
N ALA A 59 5.53 -4.27 -29.50
CA ALA A 59 5.10 -5.61 -29.88
C ALA A 59 5.57 -5.92 -31.31
N ASP A 60 6.77 -6.47 -31.44
CA ASP A 60 7.19 -7.18 -32.66
C ASP A 60 6.89 -8.67 -32.44
N ALA A 61 5.78 -9.11 -33.02
CA ALA A 61 5.27 -10.48 -32.91
C ALA A 61 6.08 -11.42 -33.82
N ASN A 62 7.30 -11.72 -33.40
CA ASN A 62 8.05 -12.86 -33.90
C ASN A 62 8.69 -13.55 -32.69
N SER A 63 7.84 -14.21 -31.90
CA SER A 63 8.29 -15.13 -30.85
C SER A 63 8.89 -16.37 -31.53
N THR A 64 10.15 -16.26 -31.93
CA THR A 64 11.02 -17.43 -32.05
C THR A 64 10.93 -18.16 -30.72
N THR A 65 10.27 -19.32 -30.75
CA THR A 65 10.20 -20.31 -29.67
C THR A 65 11.57 -20.97 -29.55
N ASP A 66 12.57 -20.15 -29.25
CA ASP A 66 13.92 -20.61 -29.03
C ASP A 66 13.97 -21.11 -27.59
N ALA A 67 13.69 -22.41 -27.42
CA ALA A 67 13.78 -23.08 -26.13
C ALA A 67 15.17 -22.91 -25.48
N SER A 68 16.19 -22.52 -26.25
CA SER A 68 17.50 -22.16 -25.71
C SER A 68 17.49 -20.88 -24.86
N ALA A 69 16.56 -19.95 -25.10
CA ALA A 69 16.42 -18.73 -24.30
C ALA A 69 15.93 -19.00 -22.87
N PHE A 70 15.31 -20.17 -22.63
CA PHE A 70 14.86 -20.61 -21.30
C PHE A 70 15.79 -21.64 -20.66
N ALA A 71 16.84 -22.09 -21.36
CA ALA A 71 17.77 -23.09 -20.85
C ALA A 71 18.56 -22.58 -19.62
N GLU A 72 18.78 -21.27 -19.52
CA GLU A 72 19.43 -20.61 -18.38
C GLU A 72 18.53 -20.54 -17.14
N TYR A 73 17.19 -20.61 -17.29
CA TYR A 73 16.27 -20.70 -16.13
C TYR A 73 16.14 -22.12 -15.57
N LEU A 74 16.64 -23.12 -16.27
CA LEU A 74 16.59 -24.53 -15.87
C LEU A 74 17.90 -24.99 -15.20
N THR A 75 18.89 -24.10 -15.04
CA THR A 75 20.09 -24.43 -14.28
C THR A 75 19.75 -24.47 -12.80
N GLU A 76 20.05 -25.60 -12.15
CA GLU A 76 19.92 -25.75 -10.71
C GLU A 76 20.90 -24.79 -10.04
N GLU A 77 20.38 -23.68 -9.50
CA GLU A 77 21.15 -22.73 -8.70
C GLU A 77 21.62 -23.42 -7.43
N THR A 78 22.87 -23.89 -7.43
CA THR A 78 23.50 -24.44 -6.24
C THR A 78 24.17 -23.31 -5.47
N GLU A 79 23.44 -22.73 -4.50
CA GLU A 79 24.04 -21.83 -3.53
C GLU A 79 24.84 -22.64 -2.49
N GLU A 80 25.92 -22.04 -1.97
CA GLU A 80 26.64 -22.64 -0.85
C GLU A 80 25.72 -22.77 0.37
N SER A 81 25.87 -23.87 1.12
CA SER A 81 25.10 -24.07 2.36
C SER A 81 25.35 -22.91 3.32
N LEU A 82 24.30 -22.20 3.71
CA LEU A 82 24.39 -21.15 4.73
C LEU A 82 25.04 -21.68 5.99
N GLN A 83 26.14 -21.04 6.40
CA GLN A 83 26.83 -21.38 7.64
C GLN A 83 26.38 -20.48 8.78
N LEU A 84 26.20 -21.07 9.96
CA LEU A 84 25.92 -20.30 11.16
C LEU A 84 27.22 -19.67 11.68
N GLU A 85 27.29 -18.34 11.64
CA GLU A 85 28.36 -17.55 12.23
C GLU A 85 28.21 -17.47 13.77
N ASN A 86 29.33 -17.32 14.48
CA ASN A 86 29.36 -17.34 15.95
C ASN A 86 28.47 -16.28 16.62
N TRP A 87 28.23 -15.14 15.97
CA TRP A 87 27.34 -14.12 16.52
C TRP A 87 25.87 -14.53 16.46
N MET A 88 25.48 -15.38 15.50
CA MET A 88 24.09 -15.85 15.32
C MET A 88 23.67 -16.88 16.37
N THR A 89 24.63 -17.47 17.07
CA THR A 89 24.39 -18.48 18.11
C THR A 89 24.64 -17.95 19.53
N ASN A 90 25.13 -16.71 19.66
CA ASN A 90 25.36 -16.11 20.96
C ASN A 90 24.05 -15.55 21.52
N GLU A 91 23.44 -16.26 22.47
CA GLU A 91 22.20 -15.88 23.16
C GLU A 91 22.24 -14.45 23.75
N ASN A 92 23.41 -13.98 24.17
CA ASN A 92 23.58 -12.62 24.71
C ASN A 92 23.32 -11.53 23.66
N ASN A 93 23.37 -11.85 22.36
CA ASN A 93 23.03 -10.93 21.28
C ASN A 93 21.52 -10.80 21.06
N PHE A 94 20.72 -11.71 21.62
CA PHE A 94 19.28 -11.79 21.38
C PHE A 94 18.43 -11.52 22.62
N PHE A 95 19.00 -11.69 23.81
CA PHE A 95 18.30 -11.49 25.06
C PHE A 95 19.04 -10.51 25.96
N GLU A 96 18.58 -9.27 25.99
CA GLU A 96 18.84 -8.37 27.11
C GLU A 96 17.89 -8.77 28.23
N THR A 97 18.42 -9.19 29.38
CA THR A 97 17.59 -9.54 30.54
C THR A 97 16.89 -8.28 31.04
N VAL A 98 15.63 -8.10 30.64
CA VAL A 98 14.76 -7.06 31.20
C VAL A 98 14.43 -7.47 32.63
N ASN A 99 15.08 -6.83 33.60
CA ASN A 99 14.63 -6.89 34.99
C ASN A 99 13.31 -6.12 35.08
N ILE A 100 12.19 -6.83 34.96
CA ILE A 100 10.88 -6.27 35.25
C ILE A 100 10.74 -6.28 36.76
N GLU A 101 10.99 -5.14 37.40
CA GLU A 101 10.64 -4.96 38.79
C GLU A 101 9.13 -5.19 38.94
N THR A 102 8.73 -6.02 39.91
CA THR A 102 7.32 -6.14 40.28
C THR A 102 6.89 -4.87 40.99
N GLU A 103 6.44 -3.90 40.20
CA GLU A 103 5.70 -2.73 40.68
C GLU A 103 4.42 -3.22 41.35
N ILE A 104 4.37 -3.16 42.68
CA ILE A 104 3.11 -3.29 43.43
C ILE A 104 2.48 -1.90 43.41
N GLU A 105 1.86 -1.54 42.30
CA GLU A 105 1.04 -0.33 42.25
C GLU A 105 -0.22 -0.53 43.12
N ASN A 106 -0.58 0.51 43.87
CA ASN A 106 -1.86 0.51 44.58
C ASN A 106 -2.99 0.33 43.57
N ARG A 107 -4.04 -0.41 43.96
CA ARG A 107 -5.22 -0.57 43.10
C ARG A 107 -5.77 0.82 42.79
N LEU A 108 -5.92 1.12 41.50
CA LEU A 108 -6.59 2.34 41.06
C LEU A 108 -8.00 2.36 41.65
N GLU A 109 -8.29 3.40 42.43
CA GLU A 109 -9.62 3.67 42.96
C GLU A 109 -10.40 4.53 41.97
N ILE A 110 -11.70 4.25 41.83
CA ILE A 110 -12.57 5.09 41.01
C ILE A 110 -12.93 6.32 41.84
N GLU A 111 -12.46 7.48 41.40
CA GLU A 111 -12.76 8.76 42.05
C GLU A 111 -14.19 9.22 41.72
N SER A 112 -14.83 9.97 42.63
CA SER A 112 -16.25 10.37 42.50
C SER A 112 -16.61 11.12 41.23
N TRP A 113 -15.64 11.81 40.60
CA TRP A 113 -15.85 12.50 39.33
C TRP A 113 -15.94 11.52 38.15
N MET A 114 -15.26 10.37 38.21
CA MET A 114 -15.24 9.37 37.13
C MET A 114 -16.60 8.68 36.95
N THR A 115 -17.46 8.70 37.98
CA THR A 115 -18.82 8.14 37.94
C THR A 115 -19.90 9.21 37.87
N ASN A 116 -19.52 10.49 37.80
CA ASN A 116 -20.49 11.57 37.79
C ASN A 116 -21.01 11.80 36.37
N GLU A 117 -22.13 11.15 36.03
CA GLU A 117 -22.81 11.26 34.74
C GLU A 117 -23.04 12.71 34.29
N SER A 118 -23.23 13.66 35.22
CA SER A 118 -23.44 15.06 34.86
C SER A 118 -22.20 15.73 34.24
N LEU A 119 -21.00 15.19 34.45
CA LEU A 119 -19.75 15.63 33.81
C LEU A 119 -19.60 15.10 32.37
N PHE A 120 -20.31 14.02 32.02
CA PHE A 120 -20.21 13.34 30.72
C PHE A 120 -21.43 13.60 29.82
N ASN A 121 -22.59 13.89 30.42
CA ASN A 121 -23.84 14.22 29.71
C ASN A 121 -23.77 15.48 28.84
N GLY A 122 -22.80 16.37 29.09
CA GLY A 122 -22.58 17.54 28.24
C GLY A 122 -22.17 17.18 26.81
N VAL A 123 -21.47 16.06 26.61
CA VAL A 123 -20.93 15.65 25.30
C VAL A 123 -21.95 14.86 24.48
N ALA A 124 -22.86 14.13 25.13
CA ALA A 124 -23.91 13.37 24.47
C ALA A 124 -24.87 14.26 23.65
N ALA A 125 -25.05 15.53 24.04
CA ALA A 125 -25.85 16.50 23.30
C ALA A 125 -25.14 17.06 22.04
N TYR A 126 -23.82 16.86 21.89
CA TYR A 126 -23.06 17.28 20.70
C TYR A 126 -22.91 16.17 19.66
N PHE A 127 -23.19 14.93 20.03
CA PHE A 127 -23.28 13.83 19.09
C PHE A 127 -24.73 13.70 18.64
N GLU A 128 -25.12 14.52 17.65
CA GLU A 128 -26.25 14.13 16.81
C GLU A 128 -25.89 12.75 16.24
N VAL A 129 -26.77 11.77 16.43
CA VAL A 129 -26.67 10.51 15.69
C VAL A 129 -26.94 10.91 14.24
N GLU A 130 -25.87 11.11 13.48
CA GLU A 130 -25.92 11.23 12.02
C GLU A 130 -26.51 9.93 11.49
N THR A 131 -27.83 9.89 11.34
CA THR A 131 -28.50 8.83 10.58
C THR A 131 -28.35 9.20 9.11
N GLU A 132 -27.24 8.81 8.50
CA GLU A 132 -27.15 8.81 7.05
C GLU A 132 -28.08 7.73 6.47
N GLU A 133 -28.59 7.96 5.27
CA GLU A 133 -29.36 6.93 4.57
C GLU A 133 -28.47 5.72 4.30
N ALA A 134 -29.06 4.52 4.35
CA ALA A 134 -28.34 3.30 4.03
C ALA A 134 -27.79 3.40 2.60
N LEU A 135 -26.49 3.10 2.42
CA LEU A 135 -25.87 3.06 1.10
C LEU A 135 -26.63 2.09 0.19
N GLU A 136 -27.26 2.62 -0.85
CA GLU A 136 -27.88 1.82 -1.89
C GLU A 136 -26.83 1.44 -2.95
N LEU A 137 -26.79 0.16 -3.33
CA LEU A 137 -25.95 -0.28 -4.44
C LEU A 137 -26.59 0.13 -5.77
N GLU A 138 -25.91 1.00 -6.51
CA GLU A 138 -26.29 1.39 -7.87
C GLU A 138 -26.09 0.22 -8.86
N ASP A 139 -26.83 0.22 -9.98
CA ASP A 139 -26.84 -0.91 -10.92
C ASP A 139 -25.47 -1.23 -11.53
N TRP A 140 -24.63 -0.22 -11.73
CA TRP A 140 -23.26 -0.42 -12.22
C TRP A 140 -22.38 -1.15 -11.18
N MET A 141 -22.61 -0.94 -9.88
CA MET A 141 -21.85 -1.60 -8.80
C MET A 141 -22.13 -3.11 -8.73
N LYS A 142 -23.23 -3.55 -9.34
CA LYS A 142 -23.64 -4.97 -9.40
C LYS A 142 -23.19 -5.66 -10.68
N ASN A 143 -22.68 -4.89 -11.65
CA ASN A 143 -22.28 -5.44 -12.94
C ASN A 143 -20.79 -5.80 -12.93
N MET A 144 -20.51 -7.11 -12.92
CA MET A 144 -19.15 -7.68 -12.94
C MET A 144 -18.32 -7.28 -14.16
N ASP A 145 -18.96 -6.88 -15.27
CA ASP A 145 -18.27 -6.41 -16.47
C ASP A 145 -17.45 -5.14 -16.21
N TYR A 146 -17.85 -4.31 -15.24
CA TYR A 146 -17.10 -3.10 -14.85
C TYR A 146 -15.91 -3.38 -13.95
N PHE A 147 -15.83 -4.57 -13.34
CA PHE A 147 -14.81 -4.89 -12.35
C PHE A 147 -13.62 -5.66 -12.93
N GLY A 148 -13.54 -5.80 -14.26
CA GLY A 148 -12.34 -6.28 -14.94
C GLY A 148 -11.85 -7.65 -14.46
N VAL A 149 -12.73 -8.48 -13.90
CA VAL A 149 -12.39 -9.83 -13.46
C VAL A 149 -12.09 -10.65 -14.71
N GLN A 150 -10.82 -10.64 -15.11
CA GLN A 150 -10.26 -11.69 -15.92
C GLN A 150 -10.39 -12.95 -15.07
N THR A 151 -11.27 -13.84 -15.50
CA THR A 151 -11.37 -15.18 -14.93
C THR A 151 -9.97 -15.77 -14.89
N ILE A 152 -9.39 -15.93 -13.69
CA ILE A 152 -8.20 -16.74 -13.51
C ILE A 152 -8.69 -18.17 -13.73
N GLU A 153 -8.40 -18.73 -14.89
CA GLU A 153 -8.62 -20.13 -15.20
C GLU A 153 -7.62 -20.92 -14.36
N PHE A 154 -8.06 -21.39 -13.19
CA PHE A 154 -7.32 -22.35 -12.41
C PHE A 154 -7.48 -23.71 -13.09
N GLU A 155 -6.45 -24.15 -13.81
CA GLU A 155 -6.32 -25.56 -14.16
C GLU A 155 -6.08 -26.31 -12.86
N LEU A 156 -7.14 -26.93 -12.32
CA LEU A 156 -7.01 -27.87 -11.22
C LEU A 156 -6.28 -29.10 -11.78
N GLU A 157 -4.95 -29.09 -11.70
CA GLU A 157 -4.18 -30.32 -11.87
C GLU A 157 -4.69 -31.32 -10.83
N THR A 158 -5.47 -32.28 -11.32
CA THR A 158 -5.85 -33.44 -10.51
C THR A 158 -4.66 -34.38 -10.58
N GLU A 159 -3.70 -34.18 -9.69
CA GLU A 159 -2.64 -35.15 -9.49
C GLU A 159 -3.28 -36.50 -9.10
N GLU A 160 -2.85 -37.59 -9.75
CA GLU A 160 -3.25 -38.92 -9.30
C GLU A 160 -2.84 -39.07 -7.84
N GLY A 161 -3.76 -39.56 -7.00
CA GLY A 161 -3.49 -39.74 -5.59
C GLY A 161 -2.27 -40.65 -5.40
N LEU A 162 -1.26 -40.16 -4.68
CA LEU A 162 -0.04 -40.91 -4.36
C LEU A 162 -0.39 -42.32 -3.86
N GLU A 163 -0.04 -43.33 -4.66
CA GLU A 163 -0.16 -44.72 -4.24
C GLU A 163 0.93 -45.01 -3.21
N ILE A 164 0.51 -45.49 -2.03
CA ILE A 164 1.47 -45.94 -1.02
C ILE A 164 2.03 -47.28 -1.47
N GLU A 165 3.26 -47.26 -1.97
CA GLU A 165 3.97 -48.47 -2.34
C GLU A 165 4.39 -49.27 -1.09
N THR A 166 4.52 -50.59 -1.21
CA THR A 166 4.73 -51.49 -0.06
C THR A 166 5.96 -51.11 0.77
N TRP A 167 7.03 -50.64 0.13
CA TRP A 167 8.25 -50.21 0.81
C TRP A 167 8.04 -48.99 1.71
N MET A 168 7.07 -48.11 1.41
CA MET A 168 6.79 -46.90 2.22
C MET A 168 6.19 -47.24 3.58
N THR A 169 5.70 -48.46 3.77
CA THR A 169 5.10 -48.94 5.03
C THR A 169 5.86 -50.11 5.66
N ASP A 170 6.91 -50.60 5.01
CA ASP A 170 7.68 -51.72 5.52
C ASP A 170 8.75 -51.25 6.51
N ASN A 171 8.48 -51.39 7.81
CA ASN A 171 9.41 -51.06 8.88
C ASN A 171 10.81 -51.69 8.70
N SER A 172 10.92 -52.83 8.02
CA SER A 172 12.22 -53.47 7.75
C SER A 172 13.07 -52.70 6.74
N VAL A 173 12.44 -51.94 5.84
CA VAL A 173 13.10 -51.04 4.86
C VAL A 173 13.63 -49.78 5.55
N TRP A 174 12.87 -49.23 6.48
CA TRP A 174 13.19 -47.95 7.13
C TRP A 174 14.17 -48.05 8.30
N LYS A 175 14.58 -49.27 8.70
CA LYS A 175 15.49 -49.52 9.85
C LYS A 175 15.09 -48.73 11.12
N ILE A 176 13.80 -48.59 11.35
CA ILE A 176 13.22 -47.94 12.55
C ILE A 176 13.04 -49.00 13.64
#